data_AF-A0A8J5YS95-F1
#
_entry.id   AF-A0A8J5YS95-F1
#
_cell.length_a   1.000
_cell.length_b   1.000
_cell.length_c   1.000
_cell.angle_alpha   90.00
_cell.angle_beta   90.00
_cell.angle_gamma   90.00
#
_symmetry.space_group_name_H-M   'P 1'
#
loop_
_entity.id
_entity.type
_entity.pdbx_description
1 polymer ?
#
loop_
_entity_poly.entity_id
_entity_poly.type
_entity_poly.pdbx_seq_one_letter_code
_entity_poly.pdbx_strand_id
1 'polypeptide(L)'
;MGDVNETLSETETSQITQNVNQGITQGELNSFLIITNHRLNGKNFLQWSQSVLMVIRGRGKLGYINGEIPRPTTADPTYATLELNNSIVMAWLINSMEGHISRTYLFFKTAKDMWDAVKENYSDLGNASQVFEIKLKLKNIRQGTLEVTHYYNNLKLCGRNWICTMRQIGVKDWNTPSS
;
A
#
# COMPACT_ATOMS: atom_id res chain seq x y z
N MET A 1 -54.59 -3.87 -32.90
CA MET A 1 -54.10 -3.77 -34.28
C MET A 1 -53.85 -2.29 -34.54
N GLY A 2 -52.64 -1.76 -34.62
CA GLY A 2 -51.29 -2.27 -34.56
C GLY A 2 -50.38 -1.05 -34.80
N ASP A 3 -49.35 -0.92 -33.96
CA ASP A 3 -48.02 -0.37 -34.19
C ASP A 3 -47.82 1.04 -34.80
N VAL A 4 -47.51 2.02 -33.92
CA VAL A 4 -46.67 3.18 -34.25
C VAL A 4 -45.25 2.84 -33.76
N ASN A 5 -44.48 2.17 -34.61
CA ASN A 5 -43.05 1.97 -34.40
C ASN A 5 -42.32 3.23 -34.89
N GLU A 6 -42.01 4.13 -33.97
CA GLU A 6 -41.09 5.23 -34.20
C GLU A 6 -39.67 4.65 -34.24
N THR A 7 -39.14 4.52 -35.45
CA THR A 7 -37.83 3.96 -35.76
C THR A 7 -36.74 4.83 -35.14
N LEU A 8 -36.22 4.43 -33.98
CA LEU A 8 -34.98 4.97 -33.42
C LEU A 8 -33.87 4.75 -34.45
N SER A 9 -33.20 5.81 -34.91
CA SER A 9 -32.21 5.71 -35.98
C SER A 9 -31.04 4.82 -35.55
N GLU A 10 -30.61 3.89 -36.42
CA GLU A 10 -29.49 2.97 -36.20
C GLU A 10 -28.15 3.68 -35.90
N THR A 11 -28.11 5.00 -36.14
CA THR A 11 -26.98 5.89 -35.84
C THR A 11 -26.82 6.18 -34.34
N GLU A 12 -27.92 6.21 -33.57
CA GLU A 12 -27.87 6.53 -32.12
C GLU A 12 -27.50 5.29 -31.29
N THR A 13 -27.96 4.09 -31.69
CA THR A 13 -27.59 2.81 -31.07
C THR A 13 -26.10 2.49 -31.22
N SER A 14 -25.50 2.97 -32.32
CA SER A 14 -24.07 2.82 -32.61
C SER A 14 -23.19 3.71 -31.71
N GLN A 15 -23.69 4.85 -31.24
CA GLN A 15 -22.95 5.75 -30.34
C GLN A 15 -23.00 5.30 -28.87
N ILE A 16 -24.12 4.72 -28.43
CA ILE A 16 -24.26 4.18 -27.06
C ILE A 16 -23.38 2.92 -26.88
N THR A 17 -23.21 2.12 -27.92
CA THR A 17 -22.39 0.90 -27.87
C THR A 17 -20.89 1.18 -27.98
N GLN A 18 -20.46 2.30 -28.56
CA GLN A 18 -19.04 2.63 -28.69
C GLN A 18 -18.38 3.14 -27.39
N ASN A 19 -19.15 3.50 -26.36
CA ASN A 19 -18.60 3.99 -25.09
C ASN A 19 -18.45 2.92 -23.99
N VAL A 20 -18.80 1.66 -24.25
CA VAL A 20 -18.70 0.56 -23.24
C VAL A 20 -17.42 -0.27 -23.38
N ASN A 21 -16.66 -0.12 -24.47
CA ASN A 21 -15.51 -0.98 -24.77
C ASN A 21 -14.14 -0.28 -24.69
N GLN A 22 -13.89 0.51 -23.64
CA GLN A 22 -12.51 0.65 -23.18
C GLN A 22 -12.18 -0.57 -22.32
N GLY A 23 -11.85 -1.67 -23.00
CA GLY A 23 -11.31 -2.85 -22.34
C GLY A 23 -9.99 -2.49 -21.68
N ILE A 24 -9.99 -2.34 -20.35
CA ILE A 24 -8.76 -2.16 -19.58
C ILE A 24 -7.91 -3.41 -19.84
N THR A 25 -6.73 -3.24 -20.41
CA THR A 25 -5.84 -4.37 -20.67
C THR A 25 -5.38 -4.99 -19.34
N GLN A 26 -5.11 -6.30 -19.30
CA GLN A 26 -4.61 -6.97 -18.09
C GLN A 26 -3.36 -6.29 -17.52
N GLY A 27 -2.52 -5.68 -18.36
CA GLY A 27 -1.36 -4.89 -17.96
C GLY A 27 -1.71 -3.60 -17.21
N GLU A 28 -2.76 -2.89 -17.64
CA GLU A 28 -3.25 -1.67 -16.99
C GLU A 28 -3.92 -1.98 -15.64
N LEU A 29 -4.70 -3.07 -15.54
CA LEU A 29 -5.27 -3.54 -14.28
C LEU A 29 -4.18 -3.93 -13.27
N ASN A 30 -3.15 -4.65 -13.74
CA ASN A 30 -2.02 -5.04 -12.90
C ASN A 30 -1.24 -3.81 -12.41
N SER A 31 -1.00 -2.82 -13.28
CA SER A 31 -0.34 -1.56 -12.91
C SER A 31 -1.19 -0.71 -11.94
N PHE A 32 -2.51 -0.77 -12.06
CA PHE A 32 -3.42 -0.07 -11.18
C PHE A 32 -3.48 -0.69 -9.77
N LEU A 33 -3.51 -2.03 -9.68
CA LEU A 33 -3.71 -2.76 -8.43
C LEU A 33 -2.42 -3.10 -7.68
N ILE A 34 -1.31 -3.34 -8.40
CA ILE A 34 -0.01 -3.62 -7.80
C ILE A 34 0.68 -2.29 -7.49
N ILE A 35 0.60 -1.87 -6.23
CA ILE A 35 1.16 -0.58 -5.80
C ILE A 35 2.62 -0.66 -5.33
N THR A 36 3.17 -1.85 -5.11
CA THR A 36 4.56 -2.01 -4.68
C THR A 36 5.12 -3.38 -5.02
N ASN A 37 6.42 -3.43 -5.31
CA ASN A 37 7.18 -4.68 -5.46
C ASN A 37 7.58 -5.29 -4.11
N HIS A 38 7.52 -4.51 -3.02
CA HIS A 38 7.83 -4.98 -1.68
C HIS A 38 6.60 -5.63 -1.07
N ARG A 39 6.36 -6.92 -1.33
CA ARG A 39 5.21 -7.63 -0.75
C ARG A 39 5.42 -7.87 0.76
N LEU A 40 4.39 -7.65 1.57
CA LEU A 40 4.46 -7.94 3.00
C LEU A 40 4.69 -9.45 3.21
N ASN A 41 5.76 -9.80 3.92
CA ASN A 41 6.19 -11.18 4.19
C ASN A 41 6.30 -11.49 5.70
N GLY A 42 5.78 -10.60 6.53
CA GLY A 42 5.81 -10.69 8.00
C GLY A 42 7.08 -10.16 8.66
N LYS A 43 8.18 -9.95 7.91
CA LYS A 43 9.45 -9.43 8.44
C LYS A 43 9.78 -8.02 7.94
N ASN A 44 9.21 -7.61 6.82
CA ASN A 44 9.54 -6.37 6.12
C ASN A 44 8.51 -5.24 6.32
N PHE A 45 7.80 -5.21 7.45
CA PHE A 45 6.68 -4.28 7.68
C PHE A 45 7.05 -2.80 7.44
N LEU A 46 8.20 -2.31 7.92
CA LEU A 46 8.58 -0.90 7.70
C LEU A 46 8.76 -0.59 6.22
N GLN A 47 9.47 -1.44 5.47
CA GLN A 47 9.69 -1.20 4.04
C GLN A 47 8.36 -1.26 3.26
N TRP A 48 7.54 -2.28 3.52
CA TRP A 48 6.22 -2.42 2.91
C TRP A 48 5.33 -1.22 3.24
N SER A 49 5.19 -0.86 4.51
CA SER A 49 4.31 0.22 4.96
C SER A 49 4.72 1.58 4.39
N GLN A 50 6.02 1.87 4.28
CA GLN A 50 6.51 3.10 3.65
C GLN A 50 6.14 3.15 2.16
N SER A 51 6.38 2.07 1.41
CA SER A 51 6.04 2.02 -0.02
C SER A 51 4.54 2.14 -0.27
N VAL A 52 3.72 1.44 0.52
CA VAL A 52 2.26 1.51 0.42
C VAL A 52 1.75 2.91 0.75
N LEU A 53 2.21 3.51 1.85
CA LEU A 53 1.80 4.87 2.23
C LEU A 53 2.20 5.91 1.19
N MET A 54 3.37 5.79 0.55
CA MET A 54 3.78 6.71 -0.52
C MET A 54 2.81 6.69 -1.70
N VAL A 55 2.42 5.51 -2.18
CA VAL A 55 1.50 5.40 -3.32
C VAL A 55 0.10 5.86 -2.97
N ILE A 56 -0.40 5.48 -1.79
CA ILE A 56 -1.74 5.87 -1.33
C ILE A 56 -1.83 7.39 -1.10
N ARG A 57 -0.76 8.01 -0.59
CA ARG A 57 -0.63 9.48 -0.52
C ARG A 57 -0.62 10.12 -1.90
N GLY A 58 0.20 9.59 -2.83
CA GLY A 58 0.27 10.10 -4.20
C GLY A 58 -1.06 10.02 -4.94
N ARG A 59 -1.95 9.09 -4.56
CA ARG A 59 -3.30 8.94 -5.11
C ARG A 59 -4.39 9.66 -4.31
N GLY A 60 -4.04 10.44 -3.28
CA GLY A 60 -4.99 11.21 -2.48
C GLY A 60 -5.96 10.37 -1.65
N LYS A 61 -5.60 9.12 -1.31
CA LYS A 61 -6.47 8.18 -0.56
C LYS A 61 -5.98 7.89 0.86
N LEU A 62 -5.03 8.67 1.38
CA LEU A 62 -4.48 8.48 2.74
C LEU A 62 -5.57 8.52 3.83
N GLY A 63 -6.61 9.35 3.61
CA GLY A 63 -7.76 9.51 4.51
C GLY A 63 -8.46 8.21 4.91
N TYR A 64 -8.45 7.21 4.02
CA TYR A 64 -9.08 5.90 4.25
C TYR A 64 -8.26 5.00 5.18
N ILE A 65 -6.99 5.32 5.42
CA ILE A 65 -6.06 4.55 6.25
C ILE A 65 -5.88 5.20 7.62
N ASN A 66 -5.68 6.51 7.67
CA ASN A 66 -5.49 7.24 8.93
C ASN A 66 -6.82 7.46 9.70
N GLY A 67 -7.97 7.32 9.03
CA GLY A 67 -9.29 7.54 9.62
C GLY A 67 -9.77 8.98 9.58
N GLU A 68 -9.12 9.85 8.79
CA GLU A 68 -9.66 11.19 8.50
C GLU A 68 -10.99 11.10 7.72
N ILE A 69 -11.14 10.06 6.89
CA ILE A 69 -12.39 9.77 6.21
C ILE A 69 -13.20 8.81 7.11
N PRO A 70 -14.38 9.23 7.59
CA PRO A 70 -15.21 8.39 8.44
C PRO A 70 -15.74 7.19 7.66
N ARG A 71 -16.20 6.18 8.39
CA ARG A 71 -16.80 4.99 7.78
C ARG A 71 -17.96 5.41 6.85
N PRO A 72 -18.01 4.91 5.61
CA PRO A 72 -19.12 5.17 4.70
C PRO A 72 -20.44 4.83 5.40
N THR A 73 -21.36 5.79 5.48
CA THR A 73 -22.69 5.59 6.07
C THR A 73 -23.73 5.69 4.97
N THR A 74 -24.68 4.76 4.92
CA THR A 74 -25.67 4.62 3.84
C THR A 74 -26.61 5.83 3.68
N ALA A 75 -26.62 6.75 4.65
CA ALA A 75 -27.38 7.99 4.62
C ALA A 75 -26.71 9.13 3.84
N ASP A 76 -25.43 8.99 3.48
CA ASP A 76 -24.67 10.04 2.80
C ASP A 76 -24.83 9.95 1.27
N PRO A 77 -25.19 11.04 0.56
CA PRO A 77 -25.21 11.08 -0.90
C PRO A 77 -23.88 10.64 -1.56
N THR A 78 -22.76 10.79 -0.85
CA THR A 78 -21.42 10.41 -1.31
C THR A 78 -21.02 8.97 -0.96
N TYR A 79 -21.90 8.21 -0.29
CA TYR A 79 -21.65 6.84 0.18
C TYR A 79 -21.05 5.94 -0.89
N ALA A 80 -21.63 5.93 -2.10
CA ALA A 80 -21.16 5.09 -3.20
C ALA A 80 -19.69 5.37 -3.57
N THR A 81 -19.30 6.65 -3.60
CA THR A 81 -17.92 7.08 -3.91
C THR A 81 -16.96 6.74 -2.78
N LEU A 82 -17.38 6.91 -1.52
CA LEU A 82 -16.57 6.56 -0.36
C LEU A 82 -16.34 5.04 -0.27
N GLU A 83 -17.38 4.25 -0.54
CA GLU A 83 -17.32 2.79 -0.52
C GLU A 83 -16.45 2.24 -1.66
N LEU A 84 -16.57 2.82 -2.86
CA LEU A 84 -15.70 2.49 -3.99
C LEU A 84 -14.22 2.74 -3.65
N ASN A 85 -13.92 3.92 -3.11
CA ASN A 85 -12.54 4.27 -2.75
C ASN A 85 -11.99 3.40 -1.62
N ASN A 86 -12.81 3.10 -0.60
CA ASN A 86 -12.46 2.17 0.47
C ASN A 86 -12.11 0.79 -0.10
N SER A 87 -12.93 0.28 -1.01
CA SER A 87 -12.72 -1.01 -1.69
C SER A 87 -11.44 -1.03 -2.52
N ILE A 88 -11.14 0.06 -3.25
CA ILE A 88 -9.89 0.19 -4.03
C ILE A 88 -8.67 0.16 -3.10
N VAL A 89 -8.71 0.88 -1.98
CA VAL A 89 -7.60 0.90 -1.02
C VAL A 89 -7.41 -0.48 -0.39
N MET A 90 -8.49 -1.18 -0.04
CA MET A 90 -8.41 -2.56 0.43
C MET A 90 -7.80 -3.49 -0.62
N ALA A 91 -8.18 -3.36 -1.88
CA ALA A 91 -7.60 -4.14 -2.97
C ALA A 91 -6.10 -3.90 -3.10
N TRP A 92 -5.63 -2.65 -2.99
CA TRP A 92 -4.19 -2.34 -2.99
C TRP A 92 -3.46 -2.98 -1.82
N LEU A 93 -4.04 -2.93 -0.61
CA LEU A 93 -3.48 -3.57 0.57
C LEU A 93 -3.35 -5.08 0.38
N ILE A 94 -4.43 -5.77 -0.02
CA ILE A 94 -4.45 -7.22 -0.26
C ILE A 94 -3.42 -7.63 -1.32
N ASN A 95 -3.37 -6.93 -2.45
CA ASN A 95 -2.45 -7.27 -3.54
C ASN A 95 -0.98 -7.02 -3.17
N SER A 96 -0.73 -6.07 -2.27
CA SER A 96 0.60 -5.75 -1.74
C SER A 96 1.12 -6.74 -0.68
N MET A 97 0.36 -7.76 -0.31
CA MET A 97 0.76 -8.77 0.69
C MET A 97 1.04 -10.12 0.01
N GLU A 98 1.88 -10.96 0.64
CA GLU A 98 1.98 -12.35 0.23
C GLU A 98 0.65 -13.09 0.41
N GLY A 99 0.37 -14.06 -0.46
CA GLY A 99 -0.95 -14.69 -0.53
C GLY A 99 -1.41 -15.37 0.77
N HIS A 100 -0.47 -15.85 1.59
CA HIS A 100 -0.81 -16.46 2.88
C HIS A 100 -1.17 -15.44 3.96
N ILE A 101 -0.61 -14.22 3.88
CA ILE A 101 -0.92 -13.09 4.76
C ILE A 101 -2.21 -12.43 4.29
N SER A 102 -2.35 -12.14 3.00
CA SER A 102 -3.53 -11.43 2.47
C SER A 102 -4.86 -12.13 2.80
N ARG A 103 -4.87 -13.46 2.82
CA ARG A 103 -6.04 -14.27 3.19
C ARG A 103 -6.58 -13.99 4.59
N THR A 104 -5.73 -13.64 5.56
CA THR A 104 -6.20 -13.34 6.92
C THR A 104 -6.89 -11.99 7.03
N TYR A 105 -6.77 -11.14 6.01
CA TYR A 105 -7.30 -9.78 5.98
C TYR A 105 -8.45 -9.58 4.98
N LEU A 106 -8.84 -10.61 4.22
CA LEU A 106 -9.83 -10.47 3.14
C LEU A 106 -11.22 -10.02 3.62
N PHE A 107 -11.60 -10.37 4.86
CA PHE A 107 -12.95 -10.16 5.39
C PHE A 107 -13.13 -8.85 6.18
N PHE A 108 -12.13 -7.97 6.18
CA PHE A 108 -12.26 -6.66 6.80
C PHE A 108 -13.24 -5.79 6.02
N LYS A 109 -13.98 -4.92 6.73
CA LYS A 109 -15.00 -4.04 6.12
C LYS A 109 -14.43 -2.70 5.66
N THR A 110 -13.31 -2.27 6.24
CA THR A 110 -12.70 -0.99 5.90
C THR A 110 -11.20 -1.13 5.73
N ALA A 111 -10.62 -0.29 4.86
CA ALA A 111 -9.18 -0.18 4.68
C ALA A 111 -8.47 0.22 5.98
N LYS A 112 -9.12 1.06 6.80
CA LYS A 112 -8.62 1.45 8.11
C LYS A 112 -8.48 0.26 9.05
N ASP A 113 -9.56 -0.50 9.24
CA ASP A 113 -9.57 -1.65 10.15
C ASP A 113 -8.52 -2.69 9.71
N MET A 114 -8.40 -2.91 8.39
CA MET A 114 -7.37 -3.77 7.80
C MET A 114 -5.96 -3.25 8.10
N TRP A 115 -5.70 -1.98 7.85
CA TRP A 115 -4.40 -1.37 8.08
C TRP A 115 -3.98 -1.42 9.55
N ASP A 116 -4.89 -1.10 10.45
CA ASP A 116 -4.62 -1.10 11.88
C ASP A 116 -4.32 -2.53 12.37
N ALA A 117 -5.07 -3.54 11.91
CA ALA A 117 -4.79 -4.95 12.23
C ALA A 117 -3.43 -5.43 11.68
N VAL A 118 -3.06 -5.04 10.46
CA VAL A 118 -1.75 -5.38 9.87
C VAL A 118 -0.64 -4.70 10.66
N LYS A 119 -0.83 -3.43 11.05
CA LYS A 119 0.14 -2.69 11.87
C LYS A 119 0.28 -3.35 13.24
N GLU A 120 -0.80 -3.70 13.91
CA GLU A 120 -0.76 -4.36 15.22
C GLU A 120 0.00 -5.70 15.14
N ASN A 121 -0.31 -6.53 14.15
CA ASN A 121 0.29 -7.86 14.02
C ASN A 121 1.76 -7.84 13.60
N TYR A 122 2.18 -6.89 12.76
CA TYR A 122 3.51 -6.94 12.13
C TYR A 122 4.43 -5.75 12.44
N SER A 123 3.95 -4.71 13.15
CA SER A 123 4.82 -3.58 13.50
C SER A 123 5.96 -4.02 14.41
N ASP A 124 5.68 -4.72 15.51
CA ASP A 124 6.71 -5.13 16.47
C ASP A 124 7.63 -6.23 15.92
N LEU A 125 7.05 -7.23 15.24
CA LEU A 125 7.81 -8.29 14.56
C LEU A 125 8.72 -7.71 13.46
N GLY A 126 8.20 -6.76 12.68
CA GLY A 126 8.95 -6.06 11.65
C GLY A 126 10.06 -5.18 12.23
N ASN A 127 9.76 -4.42 13.28
CA ASN A 127 10.73 -3.59 14.00
C ASN A 127 11.88 -4.46 14.55
N ALA A 128 11.58 -5.58 15.22
CA ALA A 128 12.58 -6.48 15.78
C ALA A 128 13.43 -7.16 14.70
N SER A 129 12.80 -7.68 13.64
CA SER A 129 13.49 -8.29 12.50
C SER A 129 14.42 -7.29 11.81
N GLN A 130 13.96 -6.05 11.65
CA GLN A 130 14.72 -4.99 11.00
C GLN A 130 15.88 -4.50 11.86
N VAL A 131 15.70 -4.34 13.17
CA VAL A 131 16.80 -4.05 14.11
C VAL A 131 17.86 -5.16 14.02
N PHE A 132 17.44 -6.42 13.97
CA PHE A 132 18.35 -7.55 13.85
C PHE A 132 19.11 -7.54 12.52
N GLU A 133 18.42 -7.35 11.39
CA GLU A 133 19.06 -7.26 10.07
C GLU A 133 20.03 -6.08 9.97
N ILE A 134 19.66 -4.91 10.51
CA ILE A 134 20.53 -3.73 10.53
C ILE A 134 21.78 -4.00 11.37
N LYS A 135 21.64 -4.61 12.55
CA LYS A 135 22.78 -5.04 13.39
C LYS A 135 23.67 -6.04 12.65
N LEU A 136 23.09 -6.99 11.93
CA LEU A 136 23.83 -7.98 11.16
C LEU A 136 24.59 -7.33 9.99
N LYS A 137 23.92 -6.44 9.23
CA LYS A 137 24.55 -5.65 8.15
C LYS A 137 25.67 -4.78 8.69
N LEU A 138 25.47 -4.06 9.80
CA LEU A 138 26.53 -3.27 10.44
C LEU A 138 27.75 -4.12 10.84
N LYS A 139 27.53 -5.31 11.40
CA LYS A 139 28.63 -6.24 11.75
C LYS A 139 29.39 -6.73 10.52
N ASN A 140 28.71 -6.88 9.38
CA ASN A 140 29.25 -7.50 8.17
C ASN A 140 29.71 -6.49 7.10
N ILE A 141 29.32 -5.21 7.21
CA ILE A 141 29.79 -4.16 6.32
C ILE A 141 31.28 -3.95 6.58
N ARG A 142 32.10 -4.47 5.67
CA ARG A 142 33.53 -4.20 5.56
C ARG A 142 33.76 -3.67 4.16
N GLN A 143 34.51 -2.57 4.03
CA GLN A 143 34.77 -1.95 2.73
C GLN A 143 35.34 -2.97 1.72
N GLY A 144 36.26 -3.83 2.14
CA GLY A 144 36.76 -4.94 1.33
C GLY A 144 37.23 -4.47 -0.05
N THR A 145 36.72 -5.11 -1.11
CA THR A 145 36.95 -4.76 -2.51
C THR A 145 35.83 -3.90 -3.13
N LEU A 146 34.85 -3.44 -2.33
CA LEU A 146 33.76 -2.63 -2.82
C LEU A 146 34.26 -1.22 -3.16
N GLU A 147 33.72 -0.66 -4.26
CA GLU A 147 33.92 0.74 -4.59
C GLU A 147 33.47 1.63 -3.42
N VAL A 148 34.25 2.66 -3.12
CA VAL A 148 34.03 3.58 -1.99
C VAL A 148 32.61 4.16 -2.02
N THR A 149 32.10 4.49 -3.20
CA THR A 149 30.74 5.01 -3.43
C THR A 149 29.67 4.00 -3.01
N HIS A 150 29.85 2.73 -3.36
CA HIS A 150 28.92 1.65 -3.01
C HIS A 150 28.95 1.38 -1.51
N TYR A 151 30.14 1.30 -0.90
CA TYR A 151 30.30 1.16 0.54
C TYR A 151 29.62 2.31 1.31
N TYR A 152 29.86 3.56 0.89
CA TYR A 152 29.29 4.75 1.51
C TYR A 152 27.75 4.79 1.41
N ASN A 153 27.20 4.42 0.25
CA ASN A 153 25.74 4.35 0.06
C ASN A 153 25.10 3.29 0.96
N ASN A 154 25.74 2.12 1.12
CA ASN A 154 25.28 1.07 2.04
C ASN A 154 25.33 1.54 3.50
N LEU A 155 26.40 2.23 3.90
CA LEU A 155 26.54 2.78 5.25
C LEU A 155 25.47 3.84 5.54
N LYS A 156 25.24 4.77 4.59
CA LYS A 156 24.19 5.80 4.65
C LYS A 156 22.79 5.20 4.72
N LEU A 157 22.52 4.17 3.94
CA LEU A 157 21.23 3.48 3.94
C LEU A 157 20.99 2.75 5.26
N CYS A 158 22.00 2.08 5.79
CA CYS A 158 21.96 1.43 7.10
C CYS A 158 21.66 2.43 8.23
N GLY A 159 22.36 3.57 8.22
CA GLY A 159 22.13 4.67 9.15
C GLY A 159 20.72 5.25 9.07
N ARG A 160 20.22 5.57 7.87
CA ARG A 160 18.84 6.08 7.69
C ARG A 160 17.78 5.08 8.17
N ASN A 161 17.95 3.80 7.84
CA ASN A 161 17.02 2.75 8.28
C ASN A 161 17.03 2.58 9.80
N TRP A 162 18.21 2.66 10.45
CA TRP A 162 18.32 2.64 11.91
C TRP A 162 17.52 3.77 12.54
N ILE A 163 17.70 5.01 12.08
CA ILE A 163 16.98 6.19 12.58
C ILE A 163 15.45 6.03 12.46
N CYS A 164 14.98 5.60 11.30
CA CYS A 164 13.56 5.38 11.05
C CYS A 164 12.99 4.29 11.97
N THR A 165 13.72 3.18 12.15
CA THR A 165 13.31 2.07 13.00
C THR A 165 13.24 2.51 14.47
N MET A 166 14.27 3.20 14.98
CA MET A 166 14.31 3.70 16.35
C MET A 166 13.19 4.71 16.66
N ARG A 167 12.83 5.55 15.69
CA ARG A 167 11.69 6.47 15.80
C ARG A 167 10.36 5.73 15.87
N GLN A 168 10.21 4.64 15.12
CA GLN A 168 8.97 3.87 15.06
C GLN A 168 8.71 3.05 16.33
N ILE A 169 9.77 2.59 17.01
CA ILE A 169 9.68 1.92 18.32
C ILE A 169 9.62 2.89 19.51
N GLY A 170 9.60 4.21 19.27
CA GLY A 170 9.45 5.22 20.32
C GLY A 170 10.68 5.45 21.21
N VAL A 171 11.88 5.01 20.80
CA VAL A 171 13.12 5.25 21.56
C VAL A 171 13.59 6.69 21.34
N LYS A 172 13.50 7.53 22.38
CA LYS A 172 13.78 8.96 22.29
C LYS A 172 15.27 9.33 22.31
N ASP A 173 16.13 8.47 22.86
CA ASP A 173 17.55 8.79 23.10
C ASP A 173 18.50 7.69 22.58
N TRP A 174 18.62 7.54 21.27
CA TRP A 174 19.58 6.60 20.66
C TRP A 174 20.86 7.28 20.15
N ASN A 175 20.96 8.59 20.28
CA ASN A 175 22.03 9.41 19.72
C ASN A 175 23.15 9.72 20.74
N THR A 176 23.07 9.20 21.96
CA THR A 176 24.11 9.34 22.98
C THR A 176 25.11 8.20 22.83
N PRO A 177 26.40 8.49 22.54
CA PRO A 177 27.45 7.49 22.65
C PRO A 177 27.50 7.03 24.11
N SER A 178 27.40 5.72 24.35
CA SER A 178 27.73 5.14 25.64
C SER A 178 29.15 5.55 26.00
N SER A 179 29.28 6.26 27.12
CA SER A 179 30.54 6.77 27.69
C SER A 179 31.49 5.64 28.05
#